data_AF-A0A645F3C1-F1
#
_entry.id   AF-A0A645F3C1-F1
#
_cell.length_a   1.000
_cell.length_b   1.000
_cell.length_c   1.000
_cell.angle_alpha   90.00
_cell.angle_beta   90.00
_cell.angle_gamma   90.00
#
_symmetry.space_group_name_H-M   'P 1'
#
loop_
_entity.id
_entity.type
_entity.pdbx_description
1 polymer ?
#
loop_
_entity_poly.entity_id
_entity_poly.type
_entity_poly.pdbx_seq_one_letter_code
_entity_poly.pdbx_strand_id
1 'polypeptide(L)'
;MVKEVEKTLSKRFSSVATMDFAEIGGVKYMAEIMNSVDRGTEKYILEEMSKKDPGLAEEIRKLMFVFEDITTLDSAAIQRFLRDVDTKDLLIALKGSSEEISQVFYRNMSTRMAEMMQEDAQYLHGVRLADVEDAQQRMVAIVRKLEESGEIFISRGGKDEVID
;
A
#
# COMPACT_ATOMS: atom_id res chain seq x y z
N MET A 1 1.36 -39.40 -39.89
CA MET A 1 0.14 -38.62 -40.21
C MET A 1 -0.77 -38.40 -39.00
N VAL A 2 -1.07 -39.39 -38.15
CA VAL A 2 -1.99 -39.19 -37.00
C VAL A 2 -1.46 -38.17 -35.96
N LYS A 3 -0.17 -38.22 -35.58
CA LYS A 3 0.44 -37.28 -34.62
C LYS A 3 0.44 -35.81 -35.07
N GLU A 4 0.39 -35.57 -36.37
CA GLU A 4 0.49 -34.23 -36.95
C GLU A 4 -0.88 -33.54 -37.01
N VAL A 5 -1.93 -34.35 -37.19
CA VAL A 5 -3.32 -33.94 -37.01
C VAL A 5 -3.59 -33.62 -35.54
N GLU A 6 -3.11 -34.45 -34.62
CA GLU A 6 -3.28 -34.25 -33.17
C GLU A 6 -2.61 -32.95 -32.67
N LYS A 7 -1.39 -32.66 -33.15
CA LYS A 7 -0.66 -31.43 -32.83
C LYS A 7 -1.34 -30.18 -33.40
N THR A 8 -1.87 -30.28 -34.61
CA THR A 8 -2.61 -29.18 -35.26
C THR A 8 -3.97 -28.94 -34.59
N LEU A 9 -4.64 -30.01 -34.15
CA LEU A 9 -5.91 -29.94 -33.42
C LEU A 9 -5.70 -29.33 -32.03
N SER A 10 -4.64 -29.74 -31.31
CA SER A 10 -4.27 -29.19 -30.01
C SER A 10 -3.92 -27.70 -30.09
N LYS A 11 -3.15 -27.28 -31.12
CA LYS A 11 -2.85 -25.86 -31.36
C LYS A 11 -4.08 -25.00 -31.68
N ARG A 12 -5.05 -25.56 -32.40
CA ARG A 12 -6.32 -24.85 -32.69
C ARG A 12 -7.25 -24.81 -31.49
N PHE A 13 -7.26 -25.84 -30.65
CA PHE A 13 -7.99 -25.82 -29.37
C PHE A 13 -7.40 -24.80 -28.38
N SER A 14 -6.07 -24.73 -28.25
CA SER A 14 -5.42 -23.72 -27.40
C SER A 14 -5.67 -22.29 -27.87
N SER A 15 -5.83 -22.08 -29.19
CA SER A 15 -6.13 -20.75 -29.77
C SER A 15 -7.60 -20.35 -29.64
N VAL A 16 -8.52 -21.31 -29.47
CA VAL A 16 -9.96 -21.05 -29.28
C VAL A 16 -10.30 -20.96 -27.79
N ALA A 17 -9.52 -21.61 -26.91
CA ALA A 17 -9.68 -21.53 -25.45
C ALA A 17 -9.08 -20.25 -24.81
N THR A 18 -8.33 -19.45 -25.57
CA THR A 18 -7.77 -18.16 -25.14
C THR A 18 -8.68 -16.96 -25.41
N MET A 19 -9.88 -17.17 -25.93
CA MET A 19 -10.90 -16.13 -26.07
C MET A 19 -11.99 -16.43 -25.02
N ASP A 20 -12.24 -15.47 -24.12
CA ASP A 20 -13.18 -15.51 -22.98
C ASP A 20 -12.65 -15.96 -21.60
N PHE A 21 -11.37 -15.76 -21.32
CA PHE A 21 -11.04 -15.29 -19.96
C PHE A 21 -11.00 -13.77 -20.01
N ALA A 22 -12.12 -13.13 -19.72
CA ALA A 22 -12.03 -11.82 -19.08
C ALA A 22 -11.15 -12.04 -17.84
N GLU A 23 -10.00 -11.36 -17.76
CA GLU A 23 -9.13 -11.34 -16.57
C GLU A 23 -9.89 -10.71 -15.39
N ILE A 24 -10.89 -11.42 -14.88
CA ILE A 24 -11.59 -11.13 -13.65
C ILE A 24 -10.87 -11.96 -12.60
N GLY A 25 -9.78 -11.39 -12.08
CA GLY A 25 -8.92 -12.04 -11.10
C GLY A 25 -7.45 -12.07 -11.55
N GLY A 26 -6.57 -11.65 -10.63
CA GLY A 26 -5.14 -11.53 -10.83
C GLY A 26 -4.48 -10.87 -9.62
N VAL A 27 -3.16 -10.66 -9.68
CA VAL A 27 -2.35 -10.06 -8.60
C VAL A 27 -2.94 -8.72 -8.13
N LYS A 28 -3.45 -7.91 -9.07
CA LYS A 28 -4.08 -6.62 -8.79
C LYS A 28 -5.39 -6.72 -8.00
N TYR A 29 -6.28 -7.64 -8.38
CA TYR A 29 -7.54 -7.87 -7.65
C TYR A 29 -7.27 -8.44 -6.25
N MET A 30 -6.25 -9.30 -6.13
CA MET A 30 -5.80 -9.75 -4.81
C MET A 30 -5.26 -8.59 -3.99
N ALA A 31 -4.39 -7.74 -4.53
CA ALA A 31 -3.90 -6.56 -3.80
C ALA A 31 -5.03 -5.63 -3.35
N GLU A 32 -6.05 -5.41 -4.19
CA GLU A 32 -7.25 -4.65 -3.82
C GLU A 32 -8.01 -5.28 -2.65
N ILE A 33 -8.19 -6.60 -2.65
CA ILE A 33 -8.77 -7.32 -1.51
C ILE A 33 -7.87 -7.19 -0.28
N MET A 34 -6.57 -7.42 -0.43
CA MET A 34 -5.60 -7.39 0.67
C MET A 34 -5.54 -6.00 1.32
N ASN A 35 -5.73 -4.93 0.55
CA ASN A 35 -5.84 -3.55 1.05
C ASN A 35 -7.06 -3.30 1.93
N SER A 36 -8.06 -4.19 1.92
CA SER A 36 -9.30 -4.09 2.72
C SER A 36 -9.32 -5.04 3.93
N VAL A 37 -8.28 -5.85 4.08
CA VAL A 37 -8.13 -6.85 5.15
C VAL A 37 -7.36 -6.24 6.32
N ASP A 38 -7.58 -6.73 7.54
CA ASP A 38 -6.81 -6.28 8.71
C ASP A 38 -5.32 -6.66 8.58
N ARG A 39 -4.43 -5.86 9.18
CA ARG A 39 -2.98 -6.03 9.04
C ARG A 39 -2.47 -7.40 9.49
N GLY A 40 -3.10 -7.99 10.50
CA GLY A 40 -2.71 -9.31 11.03
C GLY A 40 -2.99 -10.41 10.01
N THR A 41 -4.21 -10.41 9.46
CA THR A 41 -4.63 -11.34 8.41
C THR A 41 -3.85 -11.10 7.11
N GLU A 42 -3.62 -9.84 6.73
CA GLU A 42 -2.79 -9.47 5.58
C GLU A 42 -1.39 -10.09 5.70
N LYS A 43 -0.70 -9.81 6.82
CA LYS A 43 0.67 -10.28 7.07
C LYS A 43 0.73 -11.80 7.05
N TYR A 44 -0.22 -12.45 7.71
CA TYR A 44 -0.30 -13.91 7.72
C TYR A 44 -0.46 -14.48 6.30
N ILE A 45 -1.37 -13.92 5.50
CA ILE A 45 -1.59 -14.35 4.11
C ILE A 45 -0.33 -14.12 3.26
N LEU A 46 0.30 -12.94 3.36
CA LEU A 46 1.53 -12.64 2.61
C LEU A 46 2.72 -13.51 3.05
N GLU A 47 2.85 -13.85 4.33
CA GLU A 47 3.88 -14.77 4.83
C GLU A 47 3.67 -16.20 4.32
N GLU A 48 2.45 -16.72 4.40
CA GLU A 48 2.11 -18.04 3.86
C GLU A 48 2.25 -18.11 2.34
N MET A 49 1.95 -17.00 1.66
CA MET A 49 2.15 -16.88 0.22
C MET A 49 3.64 -16.81 -0.13
N SER A 50 4.44 -16.04 0.60
CA SER A 50 5.89 -15.92 0.40
C SER A 50 6.62 -17.26 0.58
N LYS A 51 6.14 -18.14 1.46
CA LYS A 51 6.67 -19.52 1.60
C LYS A 51 6.47 -20.37 0.35
N LYS A 52 5.39 -20.14 -0.40
CA LYS A 52 5.03 -20.92 -1.60
C LYS A 52 5.57 -20.27 -2.88
N ASP A 53 5.38 -18.96 -2.99
CA ASP A 53 5.79 -18.13 -4.11
C ASP A 53 6.21 -16.74 -3.60
N PRO A 54 7.52 -16.56 -3.34
CA PRO A 54 8.07 -15.26 -2.93
C PRO A 54 7.86 -14.17 -3.98
N GLY A 55 7.86 -14.52 -5.27
CA GLY A 55 7.72 -13.56 -6.37
C GLY A 55 6.31 -12.97 -6.42
N LEU A 56 5.29 -13.83 -6.31
CA LEU A 56 3.90 -13.40 -6.27
C LEU A 56 3.59 -12.55 -5.02
N ALA A 57 4.06 -12.97 -3.85
CA ALA A 57 3.85 -12.22 -2.61
C ALA A 57 4.46 -10.82 -2.68
N GLU A 58 5.64 -10.69 -3.31
CA GLU A 58 6.29 -9.40 -3.53
C GLU A 58 5.55 -8.55 -4.57
N GLU A 59 5.01 -9.16 -5.62
CA GLU A 59 4.21 -8.46 -6.63
C GLU A 59 2.90 -7.92 -6.04
N ILE A 60 2.21 -8.70 -5.19
CA ILE A 60 1.04 -8.24 -4.45
C ILE A 60 1.43 -7.12 -3.50
N ARG A 61 2.51 -7.29 -2.72
CA ARG A 61 2.99 -6.26 -1.79
C ARG A 61 3.26 -4.93 -2.50
N LYS A 62 3.89 -4.95 -3.68
CA LYS A 62 4.13 -3.74 -4.49
C LYS A 62 2.84 -3.04 -4.96
N LEU A 63 1.75 -3.80 -5.08
CA LEU A 63 0.43 -3.26 -5.43
C LEU A 63 -0.36 -2.82 -4.18
N MET A 64 0.14 -3.14 -2.99
CA MET A 64 -0.42 -2.70 -1.73
C MET A 64 0.29 -1.42 -1.30
N PHE A 65 -0.50 -0.39 -1.02
CA PHE A 65 0.00 0.83 -0.42
C PHE A 65 -0.17 0.73 1.10
N VAL A 66 0.94 0.64 1.82
CA VAL A 66 1.00 0.53 3.29
C VAL A 66 1.44 1.86 3.92
N PHE A 67 1.36 1.96 5.24
CA PHE A 67 1.70 3.18 5.98
C PHE A 67 3.14 3.66 5.71
N GLU A 68 4.10 2.75 5.59
CA GLU A 68 5.50 3.08 5.33
C GLU A 68 5.69 3.72 3.95
N ASP A 69 4.85 3.36 2.97
CA ASP A 69 4.91 3.90 1.60
C ASP A 69 4.55 5.38 1.55
N ILE A 70 3.84 5.91 2.55
CA ILE A 70 3.55 7.34 2.67
C ILE A 70 4.86 8.15 2.68
N THR A 71 5.94 7.59 3.24
CA THR A 71 7.26 8.25 3.29
C THR A 71 7.94 8.36 1.92
N THR A 72 7.48 7.58 0.93
CA THR A 72 8.01 7.57 -0.44
C THR A 72 7.32 8.61 -1.34
N LEU A 73 6.21 9.18 -0.88
CA LEU A 73 5.53 10.27 -1.57
C LEU A 73 6.41 11.53 -1.59
N ASP A 74 6.18 12.38 -2.58
CA ASP A 74 6.85 13.67 -2.63
C ASP A 74 6.42 14.57 -1.47
N SER A 75 7.27 15.55 -1.13
CA SER A 75 7.00 16.43 0.01
C SER A 75 5.67 17.19 -0.12
N ALA A 76 5.25 17.53 -1.35
CA ALA A 76 3.98 18.21 -1.56
C ALA A 76 2.79 17.30 -1.26
N ALA A 77 2.81 16.02 -1.68
CA ALA A 77 1.78 15.06 -1.32
C ALA A 77 1.75 14.78 0.18
N ILE A 78 2.89 14.60 0.85
CA ILE A 78 2.93 14.39 2.31
C ILE A 78 2.33 15.60 3.03
N GLN A 79 2.68 16.82 2.62
CA GLN A 79 2.09 18.05 3.18
C GLN A 79 0.59 18.16 2.90
N ARG A 80 0.12 17.72 1.73
CA ARG A 80 -1.31 17.68 1.39
C ARG A 80 -2.05 16.69 2.27
N PHE A 81 -1.51 15.49 2.41
CA PHE A 81 -2.00 14.44 3.27
C PHE A 81 -2.12 14.92 4.73
N LEU A 82 -1.05 15.50 5.27
CA LEU A 82 -1.00 15.96 6.67
C LEU A 82 -2.08 16.98 7.04
N ARG A 83 -2.69 17.67 6.06
CA ARG A 83 -3.82 18.60 6.32
C ARG A 83 -5.14 17.89 6.64
N ASP A 84 -5.29 16.64 6.22
CA ASP A 84 -6.54 15.88 6.38
C ASP A 84 -6.44 14.82 7.49
N VAL A 85 -5.27 14.69 8.11
CA VAL A 85 -5.01 13.73 9.18
C VAL A 85 -5.34 14.34 10.53
N ASP A 86 -6.06 13.58 11.36
CA ASP A 86 -6.27 13.94 12.75
C ASP A 86 -4.95 13.87 13.54
N THR A 87 -4.64 14.93 14.28
CA THR A 87 -3.40 15.04 15.08
C THR A 87 -3.21 13.86 16.05
N LYS A 88 -4.29 13.35 16.64
CA LYS A 88 -4.24 12.20 17.56
C LYS A 88 -3.90 10.91 16.83
N ASP A 89 -4.46 10.70 15.64
CA ASP A 89 -4.13 9.54 14.82
C ASP A 89 -2.68 9.57 14.37
N LEU A 90 -2.20 10.74 13.93
CA LEU A 90 -0.81 10.96 13.59
C LEU A 90 0.11 10.65 14.78
N LEU A 91 -0.25 11.12 15.98
CA LEU A 91 0.54 10.90 17.19
C LEU A 91 0.64 9.43 17.58
N ILE A 92 -0.49 8.72 17.54
CA ILE A 92 -0.59 7.29 17.84
C ILE A 92 0.20 6.47 16.80
N ALA A 93 0.03 6.77 15.50
CA ALA A 93 0.72 6.07 14.42
C ALA A 93 2.24 6.26 14.49
N LEU A 94 2.72 7.49 14.72
CA LEU A 94 4.15 7.80 14.82
C LEU A 94 4.80 7.18 16.07
N LYS A 95 4.06 7.00 17.17
CA LYS A 95 4.59 6.36 18.38
C LYS A 95 5.04 4.91 18.14
N GLY A 96 4.37 4.20 17.24
CA GLY A 96 4.72 2.83 16.84
C GLY A 96 5.58 2.75 15.58
N SER A 97 6.08 3.87 15.08
CA SER A 97 6.92 3.94 13.88
C SER A 97 8.40 4.05 14.24
N SER A 98 9.29 3.77 13.28
CA SER A 98 10.72 4.02 13.47
C SER A 98 11.01 5.53 13.53
N GLU A 99 12.18 5.89 14.03
CA GLU A 99 12.60 7.30 14.09
C GLU A 99 12.74 7.89 12.68
N GLU A 100 13.26 7.12 11.74
CA GLU A 100 13.43 7.51 10.33
C GLU A 100 12.09 7.87 9.69
N ILE A 101 11.07 7.01 9.87
CA ILE A 101 9.72 7.26 9.39
C ILE A 101 9.15 8.53 10.01
N SER A 102 9.28 8.67 11.33
CA SER A 102 8.77 9.82 12.07
C SER A 102 9.39 11.14 11.60
N GLN A 103 10.70 11.15 11.34
CA GLN A 103 11.39 12.33 10.83
C GLN A 103 10.90 12.78 9.46
N VAL A 104 10.52 11.85 8.57
CA VAL A 104 9.94 12.21 7.27
C VAL A 104 8.64 12.99 7.44
N PHE A 105 7.76 12.55 8.36
CA PHE A 105 6.53 13.29 8.66
C PHE A 105 6.83 14.65 9.28
N TYR A 106 7.70 14.73 10.30
CA TYR A 106 8.04 16.00 10.95
C TYR A 106 8.65 17.03 10.00
N ARG A 107 9.50 16.60 9.06
CA ARG A 107 10.08 17.50 8.05
C ARG A 107 9.03 18.12 7.12
N ASN A 108 7.90 17.45 6.94
CA ASN A 108 6.78 17.92 6.13
C ASN A 108 5.70 18.65 6.95
N MET A 109 5.92 18.85 8.24
CA MET A 109 5.05 19.67 9.08
C MET A 109 5.55 21.12 9.15
N SER A 110 4.67 22.04 9.54
CA SER A 110 5.12 23.34 10.03
C SER A 110 5.91 23.18 11.33
N THR A 111 6.88 24.05 11.60
CA THR A 111 7.70 24.02 12.82
C THR A 111 6.82 23.93 14.08
N ARG A 112 5.76 24.74 14.14
CA ARG A 112 4.81 24.76 15.26
C ARG A 112 4.08 23.42 15.45
N MET A 113 3.67 22.78 14.36
CA MET A 113 2.98 21.49 14.42
C MET A 113 3.95 20.38 14.85
N ALA A 114 5.18 20.39 14.34
CA ALA A 114 6.21 19.43 14.75
C ALA A 114 6.54 19.56 16.24
N GLU A 115 6.71 20.79 16.75
CA GLU A 115 6.95 21.06 18.17
C GLU A 115 5.80 20.55 19.06
N MET A 116 4.55 20.88 18.69
CA MET A 116 3.36 20.41 19.40
C MET A 116 3.27 18.88 19.42
N MET A 117 3.50 18.24 18.27
CA MET A 117 3.50 16.78 18.15
C MET A 117 4.57 16.11 19.03
N GLN A 118 5.76 16.70 19.08
CA GLN A 118 6.86 16.18 19.89
C GLN A 118 6.60 16.35 21.39
N GLU A 119 5.96 17.45 21.80
CA GLU A 119 5.53 17.67 23.17
C GLU A 119 4.44 16.66 23.56
N ASP A 120 3.38 16.54 22.75
CA ASP A 120 2.28 15.59 22.99
C ASP A 120 2.77 14.13 23.05
N ALA A 121 3.80 13.78 22.26
CA ALA A 121 4.39 12.44 22.25
C ALA A 121 5.07 12.06 23.57
N GLN A 122 5.52 13.05 24.36
CA GLN A 122 6.08 12.85 25.70
C GLN A 122 4.99 12.50 26.71
N TYR A 123 3.76 12.98 26.50
CA TYR A 123 2.62 12.70 27.37
C TYR A 123 1.85 11.44 26.96
N LEU A 124 2.05 10.95 25.73
CA LEU A 124 1.44 9.72 25.24
C LEU A 124 2.20 8.48 25.76
N HIS A 125 1.64 7.84 26.78
CA HIS A 125 2.15 6.63 27.42
C HIS A 125 1.20 5.45 27.22
N GLY A 126 1.74 4.24 27.03
CA GLY A 126 0.93 3.01 27.05
C GLY A 126 -0.04 2.87 25.88
N VAL A 127 0.43 3.07 24.65
CA VAL A 127 -0.36 2.84 23.43
C VAL A 127 -0.40 1.35 23.12
N ARG A 128 -1.59 0.80 22.82
CA ARG A 128 -1.71 -0.60 22.39
C ARG A 128 -1.30 -0.72 20.93
N LEU A 129 -0.67 -1.84 20.57
CA LEU A 129 -0.31 -2.12 19.19
C LEU A 129 -1.52 -2.04 18.24
N ALA A 130 -2.69 -2.53 18.67
CA ALA A 130 -3.92 -2.43 17.89
C ALA A 130 -4.32 -0.97 17.61
N ASP A 131 -4.18 -0.07 18.58
CA ASP A 131 -4.51 1.36 18.37
C ASP A 131 -3.56 2.00 17.36
N VAL A 132 -2.28 1.60 17.35
CA VAL A 132 -1.28 2.02 16.36
C VAL A 132 -1.68 1.55 14.96
N GLU A 133 -2.00 0.26 14.82
CA GLU A 133 -2.38 -0.34 13.54
C GLU A 133 -3.63 0.31 12.98
N ASP A 134 -4.65 0.53 13.81
CA ASP A 134 -5.89 1.21 13.44
C ASP A 134 -5.63 2.65 12.97
N ALA A 135 -4.74 3.39 13.66
CA ALA A 135 -4.37 4.74 13.26
C ALA A 135 -3.61 4.77 11.92
N GLN A 136 -2.67 3.84 11.73
CA GLN A 136 -1.93 3.68 10.47
C GLN A 136 -2.86 3.34 9.31
N GLN A 137 -3.86 2.47 9.52
CA GLN A 137 -4.87 2.16 8.50
C GLN A 137 -5.74 3.37 8.14
N ARG A 138 -6.18 4.16 9.13
CA ARG A 138 -6.92 5.41 8.86
C ARG A 138 -6.10 6.38 8.03
N MET A 139 -4.80 6.50 8.32
CA MET A 139 -3.88 7.33 7.54
C MET A 139 -3.74 6.85 6.09
N VAL A 140 -3.56 5.54 5.88
CA VAL A 140 -3.53 4.96 4.53
C VAL A 140 -4.84 5.21 3.76
N ALA A 141 -6.00 5.10 4.43
CA ALA A 141 -7.29 5.36 3.83
C ALA A 141 -7.43 6.83 3.37
N ILE A 142 -6.90 7.78 4.14
CA ILE A 142 -6.87 9.20 3.74
C ILE A 142 -6.03 9.40 2.49
N VAL A 143 -4.84 8.80 2.41
CA VAL A 143 -3.99 8.91 1.21
C VAL A 143 -4.69 8.35 -0.03
N ARG A 144 -5.37 7.20 0.09
CA ARG A 144 -6.14 6.62 -1.03
C ARG A 144 -7.28 7.53 -1.47
N LYS A 145 -8.01 8.12 -0.53
CA LYS A 145 -9.06 9.10 -0.85
C LYS A 145 -8.50 10.33 -1.59
N LEU A 146 -7.31 10.77 -1.20
CA LEU A 146 -6.61 11.88 -1.87
C LEU A 146 -6.09 11.47 -3.26
N GLU A 147 -5.67 10.22 -3.44
CA GLU A 147 -5.33 9.65 -4.75
C GLU A 147 -6.56 9.57 -5.67
N GLU A 148 -7.68 9.06 -5.17
CA GLU A 148 -8.95 8.94 -5.91
C GLU A 148 -9.51 10.30 -6.35
N SER A 149 -9.25 11.36 -5.59
CA SER A 149 -9.63 12.74 -5.93
C SER A 149 -8.60 13.46 -6.81
N GLY A 150 -7.46 12.84 -7.10
CA GLY A 150 -6.37 13.41 -7.90
C GLY A 150 -5.55 14.48 -7.17
N GLU A 151 -5.66 14.57 -5.84
CA GLU A 151 -4.91 15.52 -5.02
C GLU A 151 -3.51 15.00 -4.65
N ILE A 152 -3.31 13.68 -4.68
CA ILE A 152 -2.02 13.00 -4.47
C ILE A 152 -1.82 11.98 -5.60
N PHE A 153 -0.58 11.82 -6.04
CA PHE A 153 -0.21 10.76 -6.98
C PHE A 153 0.72 9.77 -6.28
N ILE A 154 0.34 8.49 -6.27
CA ILE A 154 1.15 7.41 -5.70
C ILE A 154 1.93 6.74 -6.83
N SER A 155 3.25 6.84 -6.81
CA SER A 155 4.09 6.16 -7.79
C SER A 155 4.21 4.67 -7.42
N ARG A 156 3.36 3.83 -8.01
CA ARG A 156 3.29 2.38 -7.71
C ARG A 156 4.37 1.60 -8.45
N GLY A 157 5.65 1.89 -8.23
CA GLY A 157 6.79 1.04 -8.62
C GLY A 157 6.92 0.64 -10.11
N GLY A 158 6.07 1.17 -10.99
CA GLY A 158 6.15 1.06 -12.43
C GLY A 158 6.70 2.37 -12.97
N LYS A 159 7.62 2.26 -13.93
CA LYS A 159 8.19 3.40 -14.67
C LYS A 159 7.09 4.22 -15.33
N ASP A 160 6.49 5.15 -14.62
CA ASP A 160 5.87 6.32 -15.21
C ASP A 160 6.61 7.52 -14.65
N GLU A 161 7.77 7.76 -15.24
CA GLU A 161 8.36 9.08 -15.32
C GLU A 161 7.29 10.00 -15.91
N VAL A 162 6.71 10.87 -15.10
CA VAL A 162 6.10 12.08 -15.62
C VAL A 162 7.27 12.94 -16.10
N ILE A 163 7.48 12.95 -17.40
CA ILE A 163 8.35 13.92 -18.08
C ILE A 163 7.55 15.23 -18.20
N ASP A 164 8.23 16.34 -17.87
CA ASP A 164 7.80 17.76 -17.88
C ASP A 164 6.61 18.15 -18.78
#